data_AF-A0A847BVW5-F1
#
_entry.id   AF-A0A847BVW5-F1
#
_cell.length_a   1.000
_cell.length_b   1.000
_cell.length_c   1.000
_cell.angle_alpha   90.00
_cell.angle_beta   90.00
_cell.angle_gamma   90.00
#
_symmetry.space_group_name_H-M   'P 1'
#
loop_
_entity.id
_entity.type
_entity.pdbx_description
1 polymer ?
#
loop_
_entity_poly.entity_id
_entity_poly.type
_entity_poly.pdbx_seq_one_letter_code
_entity_poly.pdbx_strand_id
1 'polypeptide(L)'
;MQIFSSDKIYGFMKLSPITLLISLLLLVGSYGLVLTKGLNYGIDFSGGTIIQVQYDKPVDLDKVREAINQDELFKDATVTRFGSNEEIVIRFSSSTASLEEDVEDIAREHLQSTGNFEVRRVDMVGPKVGDELRSKGAMALIISIIAILAYIAFRFEWRFAVAAVLALVHDISIVVGALVLFKVDVNLDILAALLTILGYSLN
;
A
#
# COMPACT_ATOMS: atom_id res chain seq x y z
N MET A 1 27.67 23.44 25.48
CA MET A 1 28.76 22.77 24.74
C MET A 1 28.16 22.15 23.49
N GLN A 2 28.44 22.69 22.31
CA GLN A 2 28.03 22.09 21.04
C GLN A 2 28.98 20.93 20.74
N ILE A 3 28.49 19.70 20.87
CA ILE A 3 29.29 18.46 20.74
C ILE A 3 29.61 18.14 19.26
N PHE A 4 29.04 18.90 18.31
CA PHE A 4 29.29 18.77 16.86
C PHE A 4 29.60 20.12 16.22
N SER A 5 30.70 20.77 16.63
CA SER A 5 31.30 21.86 15.84
C SER A 5 32.36 21.26 14.91
N SER A 6 31.92 20.69 13.79
CA SER A 6 32.80 20.34 12.67
C SER A 6 32.37 21.19 11.48
N ASP A 7 33.10 22.28 11.22
CA ASP A 7 32.99 23.12 10.02
C ASP A 7 33.52 22.36 8.77
N LYS A 8 33.00 21.15 8.54
CA LYS A 8 33.33 20.34 7.37
C LYS A 8 32.30 20.65 6.30
N ILE A 9 32.71 21.43 5.31
CA ILE A 9 31.87 21.79 4.18
C ILE A 9 31.70 20.54 3.30
N TYR A 10 30.53 19.94 3.33
CA TYR A 10 30.16 18.84 2.45
C TYR A 10 29.78 19.37 1.07
N GLY A 11 30.45 18.87 0.03
CA GLY A 11 30.24 19.30 -1.36
C GLY A 11 29.02 18.66 -2.03
N PHE A 12 27.80 18.84 -1.49
CA PHE A 12 26.58 18.27 -2.07
C PHE A 12 26.38 18.64 -3.55
N MET A 13 26.73 19.88 -3.92
CA MET A 13 26.64 20.36 -5.30
C MET A 13 27.56 19.63 -6.28
N LYS A 14 28.61 18.94 -5.79
CA LYS A 14 29.49 18.13 -6.67
C LYS A 14 28.85 16.79 -7.03
N LEU A 15 27.97 16.26 -6.17
CA LEU A 15 27.28 14.99 -6.38
C LEU A 15 25.92 15.16 -7.08
N SER A 16 25.39 16.39 -7.13
CA SER A 16 24.09 16.68 -7.71
C SER A 16 23.84 16.13 -9.12
N PRO A 17 24.77 16.15 -10.10
CA PRO A 17 24.45 15.61 -11.43
C PRO A 17 24.26 14.09 -11.41
N ILE A 18 25.00 13.38 -10.56
CA ILE A 18 24.90 11.91 -10.44
C ILE A 18 23.61 11.55 -9.71
N THR A 19 23.29 12.23 -8.60
CA THR A 19 22.07 11.96 -7.85
C THR A 19 20.82 12.32 -8.65
N LEU A 20 20.86 13.40 -9.45
CA LEU A 20 19.77 13.77 -10.36
C LEU A 20 19.57 12.74 -11.46
N LEU A 21 20.64 12.18 -12.03
CA LEU A 21 20.53 11.10 -13.02
C LEU A 21 19.86 9.87 -12.42
N ILE A 22 20.30 9.43 -11.23
CA ILE A 22 19.73 8.27 -10.53
C ILE A 22 18.26 8.51 -10.20
N SER A 23 17.94 9.68 -9.63
CA SER A 23 16.58 10.11 -9.32
C SER A 23 15.68 10.09 -10.56
N LEU A 24 16.17 10.62 -11.69
CA LEU A 24 15.42 10.61 -12.95
C LEU A 24 15.17 9.19 -13.47
N LEU A 25 16.16 8.29 -13.39
CA LEU A 25 15.99 6.89 -13.77
C LEU A 25 14.97 6.17 -12.90
N LEU A 26 15.00 6.40 -11.58
CA LEU A 26 14.00 5.87 -10.66
C LEU A 26 12.60 6.41 -10.97
N LEU A 27 12.48 7.71 -11.24
CA LEU A 27 11.21 8.34 -11.58
C LEU A 27 10.61 7.73 -12.86
N VAL A 28 11.40 7.62 -13.93
CA VAL A 28 10.97 7.00 -15.20
C VAL A 28 10.63 5.52 -14.98
N GLY A 29 11.44 4.79 -14.21
CA GLY A 29 11.18 3.41 -13.84
C GLY A 29 9.86 3.23 -13.09
N SER A 30 9.56 4.12 -12.14
CA SER A 30 8.31 4.12 -11.39
C SER A 30 7.09 4.34 -12.29
N TYR A 31 7.13 5.35 -13.17
CA TYR A 31 6.05 5.56 -14.13
C TYR A 31 5.90 4.36 -15.09
N GLY A 32 7.01 3.79 -15.55
CA GLY A 32 6.99 2.57 -16.38
C GLY A 32 6.33 1.38 -15.67
N LEU A 33 6.64 1.17 -14.39
CA LEU A 33 6.01 0.12 -13.58
C LEU A 33 4.51 0.36 -13.40
N VAL A 34 4.11 1.58 -13.06
CA VAL A 34 2.69 1.93 -12.87
C VAL A 34 1.90 1.74 -14.17
N LEU A 35 2.44 2.16 -15.32
CA LEU A 35 1.74 2.04 -16.60
C LEU A 35 1.65 0.59 -17.11
N THR A 36 2.63 -0.26 -16.81
CA THR A 36 2.67 -1.64 -17.31
C THR A 36 1.99 -2.65 -16.39
N LYS A 37 2.15 -2.50 -15.07
CA LYS A 37 1.60 -3.44 -14.07
C LYS A 37 0.34 -2.93 -13.38
N GLY A 38 0.11 -1.62 -13.36
CA GLY A 38 -0.96 -1.02 -12.59
C GLY A 38 -0.68 -1.02 -11.07
N LEU A 39 -1.65 -0.48 -10.32
CA LEU A 39 -1.65 -0.51 -8.85
C LEU A 39 -2.45 -1.72 -8.38
N ASN A 40 -1.94 -2.42 -7.37
CA ASN A 40 -2.69 -3.44 -6.65
C ASN A 40 -3.59 -2.74 -5.64
N TYR A 41 -4.89 -2.76 -5.84
CA TYR A 41 -5.84 -2.19 -4.89
C TYR A 41 -6.21 -3.23 -3.83
N GLY A 42 -6.15 -2.83 -2.56
CA GLY A 42 -6.67 -3.62 -1.45
C GLY A 42 -8.20 -3.60 -1.39
N ILE A 43 -8.78 -4.43 -0.51
CA ILE A 43 -10.24 -4.58 -0.39
C ILE A 43 -10.97 -3.28 -0.05
N ASP A 44 -10.30 -2.34 0.63
CA ASP A 44 -10.85 -1.02 0.94
C ASP A 44 -11.26 -0.23 -0.31
N PHE A 45 -10.65 -0.53 -1.46
CA PHE A 45 -10.92 0.16 -2.72
C PHE A 45 -11.49 -0.76 -3.81
N SER A 46 -11.20 -2.07 -3.77
CA SER A 46 -11.75 -3.03 -4.73
C SER A 46 -13.04 -3.69 -4.26
N GLY A 47 -13.35 -3.62 -2.96
CA GLY A 47 -14.31 -4.51 -2.32
C GLY A 47 -13.77 -5.93 -2.18
N GLY A 48 -14.43 -6.73 -1.35
CA GLY A 48 -14.13 -8.14 -1.10
C GLY A 48 -13.99 -8.46 0.39
N THR A 49 -13.44 -9.64 0.67
CA THR A 49 -13.27 -10.17 2.02
C THR A 49 -11.81 -10.56 2.24
N ILE A 50 -11.29 -10.27 3.44
CA ILE A 50 -9.99 -10.71 3.94
C ILE A 50 -10.21 -11.57 5.17
N ILE A 51 -9.58 -12.74 5.17
CA ILE A 51 -9.49 -13.62 6.34
C ILE A 51 -8.03 -13.70 6.74
N GLN A 52 -7.74 -13.32 7.98
CA GLN A 52 -6.42 -13.39 8.58
C GLN A 52 -6.36 -14.60 9.50
N VAL A 53 -5.42 -15.50 9.22
CA VAL A 53 -5.30 -16.79 9.90
C VAL A 53 -3.90 -16.93 10.47
N GLN A 54 -3.83 -17.24 11.77
CA GLN A 54 -2.59 -17.53 12.49
C GLN A 54 -2.49 -19.03 12.72
N TYR A 55 -1.43 -19.64 12.22
CA TYR A 55 -1.08 -21.03 12.50
C TYR A 55 -0.13 -21.13 13.69
N ASP A 56 -0.11 -22.30 14.34
CA ASP A 56 0.86 -22.62 15.40
C ASP A 56 2.29 -22.83 14.85
N LYS A 57 2.40 -23.19 13.56
CA LYS A 57 3.66 -23.54 12.87
C LYS A 57 3.71 -22.91 11.48
N PRO A 58 4.91 -22.74 10.90
CA PRO A 58 5.04 -22.27 9.53
C PRO A 58 4.19 -23.08 8.57
N VAL A 59 3.30 -22.41 7.84
CA VAL A 59 2.38 -23.06 6.90
C VAL A 59 2.92 -22.97 5.47
N ASP A 60 2.65 -24.01 4.69
CA ASP A 60 2.89 -24.05 3.26
C ASP A 60 1.72 -23.39 2.52
N LEU A 61 2.00 -22.32 1.79
CA LEU A 61 0.98 -21.54 1.09
C LEU A 61 0.32 -22.36 -0.02
N ASP A 62 1.04 -23.29 -0.63
CA ASP A 62 0.51 -24.06 -1.76
C ASP A 62 -0.56 -25.05 -1.31
N LYS A 63 -0.37 -25.66 -0.13
CA LYS A 63 -1.39 -26.51 0.52
C LYS A 63 -2.64 -25.72 0.87
N VAL A 64 -2.47 -24.50 1.38
CA VAL A 64 -3.60 -23.63 1.72
C VAL A 64 -4.37 -23.23 0.46
N ARG A 65 -3.67 -22.84 -0.61
CA ARG A 65 -4.29 -22.53 -1.91
C ARG A 65 -5.06 -23.72 -2.46
N GLU A 66 -4.47 -24.92 -2.42
CA GLU A 66 -5.13 -26.13 -2.90
C GLU A 66 -6.39 -26.48 -2.10
N ALA A 67 -6.36 -26.28 -0.78
CA ALA A 67 -7.51 -26.53 0.09
C ALA A 67 -8.68 -25.57 -0.18
N ILE A 68 -8.41 -24.28 -0.37
CA ILE A 68 -9.47 -23.28 -0.59
C ILE A 68 -9.96 -23.24 -2.04
N ASN A 69 -9.13 -23.58 -3.03
CA ASN A 69 -9.51 -23.59 -4.45
C ASN A 69 -10.59 -24.64 -4.80
N GLN A 70 -10.98 -25.50 -3.86
CA GLN A 70 -12.04 -26.48 -4.03
C GLN A 70 -13.44 -25.84 -4.01
N ASP A 71 -13.59 -24.68 -3.37
CA ASP A 71 -14.84 -23.94 -3.32
C ASP A 71 -14.86 -22.85 -4.41
N GLU A 72 -16.00 -22.69 -5.08
CA GLU A 72 -16.20 -21.63 -6.06
C GLU A 72 -16.10 -20.22 -5.45
N LEU A 73 -16.37 -20.07 -4.15
CA LEU A 73 -16.25 -18.82 -3.41
C LEU A 73 -14.82 -18.27 -3.39
N PHE A 74 -13.82 -19.15 -3.35
CA PHE A 74 -12.40 -18.79 -3.24
C PHE A 74 -11.65 -18.90 -4.57
N LYS A 75 -12.34 -19.05 -5.69
CA LYS A 75 -11.71 -19.28 -7.01
C LYS A 75 -10.70 -18.21 -7.44
N ASP A 76 -10.94 -16.96 -7.05
CA ASP A 76 -10.06 -15.81 -7.29
C ASP A 76 -9.27 -15.42 -6.02
N ALA A 77 -9.17 -16.32 -5.05
CA ALA A 77 -8.52 -16.02 -3.78
C ALA A 77 -7.00 -15.91 -3.93
N THR A 78 -6.44 -14.85 -3.34
CA THR A 78 -5.00 -14.67 -3.20
C THR A 78 -4.59 -14.97 -1.77
N VAL A 79 -3.63 -15.88 -1.62
CA VAL A 79 -3.05 -16.26 -0.32
C VAL A 79 -1.63 -15.70 -0.21
N THR A 80 -1.39 -14.89 0.81
CA THR A 80 -0.10 -14.24 1.10
C THR A 80 0.26 -14.38 2.58
N ARG A 81 1.56 -14.33 2.91
CA ARG A 81 2.01 -14.24 4.30
C ARG A 81 1.79 -12.84 4.87
N PHE A 82 1.61 -12.74 6.17
CA PHE A 82 1.44 -11.47 6.88
C PHE A 82 2.41 -11.38 8.06
N GLY A 83 3.47 -10.59 7.93
CA GLY A 83 4.45 -10.34 9.00
C GLY A 83 5.37 -11.52 9.39
N SER A 84 4.86 -12.76 9.40
CA SER A 84 5.55 -13.97 9.84
C SER A 84 5.31 -15.16 8.89
N ASN A 85 5.96 -16.31 9.14
CA ASN A 85 5.75 -17.52 8.34
C ASN A 85 4.54 -18.34 8.81
N GLU A 86 4.02 -18.01 9.99
CA GLU A 86 2.92 -18.67 10.66
C GLU A 86 1.59 -17.96 10.39
N GLU A 87 1.64 -16.74 9.85
CA GLU A 87 0.44 -15.92 9.64
C GLU A 87 0.21 -15.65 8.16
N ILE A 88 -1.03 -15.84 7.73
CA ILE A 88 -1.45 -15.67 6.35
C ILE A 88 -2.70 -14.82 6.25
N VAL A 89 -2.85 -14.23 5.08
CA VAL A 89 -4.04 -13.49 4.67
C VAL A 89 -4.58 -14.13 3.40
N ILE A 90 -5.86 -14.46 3.42
CA ILE A 90 -6.63 -14.95 2.28
C ILE A 90 -7.55 -13.82 1.85
N ARG A 91 -7.41 -13.35 0.62
CA ARG A 91 -8.24 -12.29 0.03
C ARG A 91 -9.02 -12.82 -1.15
N PHE A 92 -10.31 -12.53 -1.23
CA PHE A 92 -11.15 -12.91 -2.37
C PHE A 92 -12.26 -11.87 -2.61
N SER A 93 -12.77 -11.81 -3.84
CA SER A 93 -13.73 -10.79 -4.28
C SER A 93 -15.19 -11.07 -3.92
N SER A 94 -15.50 -12.21 -3.29
CA SER A 94 -16.87 -12.52 -2.87
C SER A 94 -17.30 -11.61 -1.73
N SER A 95 -18.09 -10.61 -2.08
CA SER A 95 -18.79 -9.70 -1.17
C SER A 95 -20.26 -10.10 -1.05
N THR A 96 -20.60 -11.37 -1.30
CA THR A 96 -21.99 -11.81 -1.36
C THR A 96 -22.59 -11.61 0.02
N ALA A 97 -23.27 -10.49 0.19
CA ALA A 97 -23.88 -9.99 1.42
C ALA A 97 -25.07 -10.86 1.88
N SER A 98 -25.17 -12.08 1.37
CA SER A 98 -26.12 -13.12 1.75
C SER A 98 -25.36 -14.23 2.45
N LEU A 99 -24.82 -13.92 3.62
CA LEU A 99 -24.15 -14.90 4.47
C LEU A 99 -25.09 -15.21 5.63
N GLU A 100 -26.06 -16.07 5.33
CA GLU A 100 -26.75 -16.88 6.35
C GLU A 100 -25.79 -17.95 6.90
N GLU A 101 -24.61 -18.15 6.28
CA GLU A 101 -23.48 -18.95 6.76
C GLU A 101 -22.28 -18.05 7.06
N ASP A 102 -21.60 -18.28 8.20
CA ASP A 102 -20.45 -17.50 8.60
C ASP A 102 -19.25 -17.82 7.68
N VAL A 103 -18.68 -16.82 7.00
CA VAL A 103 -17.48 -17.00 6.14
C VAL A 103 -16.33 -17.61 6.93
N GLU A 104 -16.30 -17.31 8.23
CA GLU A 104 -15.39 -17.91 9.17
C GLU A 104 -15.54 -19.44 9.23
N ASP A 105 -16.76 -19.96 9.24
CA ASP A 105 -17.04 -21.39 9.33
C ASP A 105 -16.64 -22.12 8.04
N ILE A 106 -16.95 -21.54 6.88
CA ILE A 106 -16.54 -22.08 5.56
C ILE A 106 -15.01 -22.14 5.48
N ALA A 107 -14.33 -21.06 5.87
CA ALA A 107 -12.87 -21.03 5.90
C ALA A 107 -12.31 -22.05 6.90
N ARG A 108 -12.96 -22.22 8.07
CA ARG A 108 -12.55 -23.23 9.05
C ARG A 108 -12.68 -24.64 8.50
N GLU A 109 -13.77 -24.98 7.82
CA GLU A 109 -14.00 -26.30 7.22
C GLU A 109 -12.92 -26.65 6.20
N HIS A 110 -12.63 -25.75 5.27
CA HIS A 110 -11.63 -26.01 4.23
C HIS A 110 -10.19 -26.01 4.76
N LEU A 111 -9.88 -25.19 5.76
CA LEU A 111 -8.53 -25.06 6.30
C LEU A 111 -8.18 -26.11 7.37
N GLN A 112 -9.13 -26.88 7.91
CA GLN A 112 -8.88 -27.93 8.90
C GLN A 112 -7.78 -28.91 8.49
N SER A 113 -7.66 -29.21 7.19
CA SER A 113 -6.65 -30.11 6.63
C SER A 113 -5.22 -29.52 6.62
N THR A 114 -5.08 -28.21 6.81
CA THR A 114 -3.81 -27.47 6.66
C THR A 114 -3.03 -27.34 7.97
N GLY A 115 -3.66 -27.65 9.12
CA GLY A 115 -3.03 -27.64 10.45
C GLY A 115 -3.92 -27.03 11.52
N ASN A 116 -3.36 -26.82 12.72
CA ASN A 116 -4.01 -26.04 13.77
C ASN A 116 -3.81 -24.55 13.49
N PHE A 117 -4.92 -23.80 13.54
CA PHE A 117 -4.94 -22.36 13.33
C PHE A 117 -6.03 -21.67 14.13
N GLU A 118 -5.88 -20.36 14.26
CA GLU A 118 -6.83 -19.43 14.84
C GLU A 118 -7.16 -18.37 13.79
N VAL A 119 -8.45 -18.15 13.53
CA VAL A 119 -8.90 -17.01 12.72
C VAL A 119 -8.77 -15.76 13.57
N ARG A 120 -7.89 -14.85 13.18
CA ARG A 120 -7.61 -13.61 13.90
C ARG A 120 -8.64 -12.54 13.60
N ARG A 121 -9.03 -12.45 12.33
CA ARG A 121 -9.85 -11.37 11.82
C ARG A 121 -10.50 -11.75 10.49
N VAL A 122 -11.74 -11.32 10.32
CA VAL A 122 -12.46 -11.33 9.05
C VAL A 122 -12.91 -9.89 8.78
N ASP A 123 -12.39 -9.30 7.71
CA ASP A 123 -12.79 -7.97 7.25
C ASP A 123 -13.52 -8.09 5.93
N MET A 124 -14.66 -7.41 5.81
CA MET A 124 -15.46 -7.41 4.58
C MET A 124 -15.79 -5.97 4.17
N VAL A 125 -15.56 -5.67 2.90
CA VAL A 125 -15.89 -4.38 2.29
C VAL A 125 -16.78 -4.62 1.09
N GLY A 126 -18.00 -4.08 1.15
CA GLY A 126 -18.92 -4.14 0.01
C GLY A 126 -18.46 -3.25 -1.14
N PRO A 127 -18.75 -3.62 -2.41
CA PRO A 127 -18.26 -2.91 -3.59
C PRO A 127 -18.65 -1.42 -3.62
N LYS A 128 -19.86 -1.09 -3.16
CA LYS A 128 -20.33 0.30 -3.07
C LYS A 128 -19.53 1.13 -2.06
N VAL A 129 -19.17 0.54 -0.92
CA VAL A 129 -18.36 1.22 0.11
C VAL A 129 -16.93 1.38 -0.40
N GLY A 130 -16.39 0.35 -1.07
CA GLY A 130 -15.05 0.40 -1.67
C GLY A 130 -14.91 1.52 -2.71
N ASP A 131 -15.89 1.66 -3.61
CA ASP A 131 -15.90 2.74 -4.60
C ASP A 131 -15.96 4.14 -3.94
N GLU A 132 -16.75 4.29 -2.89
CA GLU A 132 -16.85 5.54 -2.14
C GLU A 132 -15.55 5.88 -1.42
N LEU A 133 -14.92 4.90 -0.76
CA LEU A 133 -13.62 5.04 -0.10
C LEU A 133 -12.51 5.40 -1.09
N ARG A 134 -12.50 4.76 -2.26
CA ARG A 134 -11.53 5.06 -3.32
C ARG A 134 -11.66 6.49 -3.82
N SER A 135 -12.89 6.93 -4.10
CA SER A 135 -13.17 8.29 -4.55
C SER A 135 -12.77 9.33 -3.50
N LYS A 136 -13.18 9.12 -2.24
CA LYS A 136 -12.81 10.01 -1.13
C LYS A 136 -11.31 10.04 -0.88
N GLY A 137 -10.63 8.90 -0.96
CA GLY A 137 -9.19 8.80 -0.77
C GLY A 137 -8.41 9.55 -1.85
N ALA A 138 -8.80 9.39 -3.12
CA ALA A 138 -8.22 10.15 -4.22
C ALA A 138 -8.47 11.66 -4.06
N MET A 139 -9.68 12.06 -3.66
CA MET A 139 -10.02 13.45 -3.41
C MET A 139 -9.21 14.05 -2.25
N ALA A 140 -9.01 13.29 -1.16
CA ALA A 140 -8.20 13.72 -0.02
C ALA A 140 -6.75 14.00 -0.43
N LEU A 141 -6.11 13.12 -1.21
CA LEU A 141 -4.76 13.35 -1.72
C LEU A 141 -4.66 14.64 -2.54
N ILE A 142 -5.59 14.86 -3.47
CA ILE A 142 -5.58 16.05 -4.34
C ILE A 142 -5.76 17.32 -3.50
N ILE A 143 -6.72 17.33 -2.58
CA ILE A 143 -6.98 18.47 -1.69
C ILE A 143 -5.75 18.76 -0.82
N SER A 144 -5.11 17.72 -0.25
CA SER A 144 -3.89 17.88 0.55
C SER A 144 -2.74 18.48 -0.25
N ILE A 145 -2.52 18.04 -1.49
CA ILE A 145 -1.51 18.63 -2.38
C ILE A 145 -1.81 20.11 -2.61
N ILE A 146 -3.05 20.45 -3.00
CA ILE A 146 -3.43 21.85 -3.26
C ILE A 146 -3.26 22.72 -2.01
N ALA A 147 -3.67 22.24 -0.83
CA ALA A 147 -3.55 22.95 0.42
C ALA A 147 -2.08 23.23 0.78
N ILE A 148 -1.21 22.24 0.58
CA ILE A 148 0.23 22.38 0.71
C ILE A 148 0.77 23.46 -0.25
N LEU A 149 0.36 23.42 -1.53
CA LEU A 149 0.83 24.41 -2.52
C LEU A 149 0.41 25.83 -2.15
N ALA A 150 -0.83 26.00 -1.72
CA ALA A 150 -1.34 27.28 -1.26
C ALA A 150 -0.55 27.78 -0.04
N TYR A 151 -0.25 26.90 0.93
CA TYR A 151 0.56 27.25 2.08
C TYR A 151 1.96 27.70 1.67
N ILE A 152 2.66 26.94 0.82
CA ILE A 152 4.03 27.27 0.40
C ILE A 152 4.05 28.58 -0.42
N ALA A 153 3.08 28.77 -1.33
CA ALA A 153 2.98 29.98 -2.14
C ALA A 153 2.75 31.25 -1.30
N PHE A 154 2.01 31.15 -0.19
CA PHE A 154 1.83 32.26 0.75
C PHE A 154 3.06 32.45 1.66
N ARG A 155 3.71 31.35 2.07
CA ARG A 155 4.76 31.36 3.08
C ARG A 155 6.17 31.65 2.53
N PHE A 156 6.42 31.31 1.27
CA PHE A 156 7.73 31.36 0.60
C PHE A 156 7.66 32.05 -0.76
N GLU A 157 8.83 32.44 -1.30
CA GLU A 157 8.94 32.92 -2.68
C GLU A 157 8.45 31.86 -3.67
N TRP A 158 7.71 32.29 -4.70
CA TRP A 158 7.10 31.42 -5.71
C TRP A 158 8.07 30.43 -6.36
N ARG A 159 9.36 30.80 -6.47
CA ARG A 159 10.43 29.94 -6.99
C ARG A 159 10.67 28.71 -6.11
N PHE A 160 10.62 28.87 -4.79
CA PHE A 160 10.72 27.76 -3.84
C PHE A 160 9.46 26.92 -3.82
N ALA A 161 8.28 27.54 -4.01
CA ALA A 161 7.03 26.81 -4.12
C ALA A 161 7.05 25.82 -5.29
N VAL A 162 7.44 26.26 -6.48
CA VAL A 162 7.55 25.39 -7.67
C VAL A 162 8.57 24.27 -7.44
N ALA A 163 9.73 24.57 -6.85
CA ALA A 163 10.75 23.56 -6.57
C ALA A 163 10.24 22.49 -5.58
N ALA A 164 9.53 22.90 -4.53
CA ALA A 164 8.93 21.99 -3.56
C ALA A 164 7.86 21.08 -4.19
N VAL A 165 7.03 21.61 -5.09
CA VAL A 165 6.04 20.79 -5.83
C VAL A 165 6.73 19.68 -6.61
N LEU A 166 7.77 20.04 -7.37
CA LEU A 166 8.49 19.10 -8.21
C LEU A 166 9.18 18.02 -7.37
N ALA A 167 9.74 18.38 -6.22
CA ALA A 167 10.30 17.44 -5.27
C ALA A 167 9.24 16.47 -4.71
N LEU A 168 8.06 16.97 -4.32
CA LEU A 168 6.98 16.13 -3.81
C LEU A 168 6.41 15.16 -4.84
N VAL A 169 6.20 15.64 -6.07
CA VAL A 169 5.72 14.80 -7.18
C VAL A 169 6.75 13.69 -7.44
N HIS A 170 8.04 14.03 -7.43
CA HIS A 170 9.11 13.07 -7.56
C HIS A 170 9.07 12.01 -6.44
N ASP A 171 9.02 12.44 -5.18
CA ASP A 171 9.08 11.54 -4.02
C ASP A 171 7.90 10.57 -4.00
N ILE A 172 6.67 11.07 -4.21
CA ILE A 172 5.48 10.23 -4.27
C ILE A 172 5.48 9.30 -5.45
N SER A 173 5.97 9.74 -6.62
CA SER A 173 6.06 8.87 -7.79
C SER A 173 7.04 7.71 -7.55
N ILE A 174 8.15 7.96 -6.85
CA ILE A 174 9.09 6.89 -6.48
C ILE A 174 8.46 5.92 -5.49
N VAL A 175 7.79 6.41 -4.44
CA VAL A 175 7.11 5.56 -3.46
C VAL A 175 6.03 4.70 -4.12
N VAL A 176 5.20 5.29 -4.98
CA VAL A 176 4.16 4.57 -5.73
C VAL A 176 4.77 3.50 -6.65
N GLY A 177 5.87 3.82 -7.35
CA GLY A 177 6.59 2.82 -8.15
C GLY A 177 7.15 1.66 -7.32
N ALA A 178 7.64 1.94 -6.11
CA ALA A 178 8.08 0.91 -5.18
C ALA A 178 6.93 0.01 -4.73
N LEU A 179 5.75 0.58 -4.42
CA LEU A 179 4.55 -0.21 -4.07
C LEU A 179 4.20 -1.19 -5.19
N VAL A 180 4.22 -0.74 -6.45
CA VAL A 180 3.98 -1.61 -7.62
C VAL A 180 5.08 -2.67 -7.77
N LEU A 181 6.34 -2.29 -7.58
CA LEU A 181 7.48 -3.21 -7.70
C LEU A 181 7.35 -4.38 -6.71
N PHE A 182 7.01 -4.08 -5.46
CA PHE A 182 6.87 -5.05 -4.39
C PHE A 182 5.48 -5.66 -4.28
N LYS A 183 4.57 -5.31 -5.20
CA LYS A 183 3.17 -5.78 -5.22
C LYS A 183 2.41 -5.48 -3.92
N VAL A 184 2.74 -4.38 -3.24
CA VAL A 184 2.04 -3.95 -2.03
C VAL A 184 0.67 -3.42 -2.39
N ASP A 185 -0.33 -3.84 -1.62
CA ASP A 185 -1.71 -3.40 -1.84
C ASP A 185 -1.92 -1.99 -1.32
N VAL A 186 -2.50 -1.16 -2.17
CA VAL A 186 -2.92 0.20 -1.82
C VAL A 186 -4.25 0.08 -1.07
N ASN A 187 -4.22 0.36 0.23
CA ASN A 187 -5.38 0.41 1.12
C ASN A 187 -5.42 1.78 1.85
N LEU A 188 -6.33 1.96 2.82
CA LEU A 188 -6.42 3.24 3.56
C LEU A 188 -5.16 3.53 4.40
N ASP A 189 -4.47 2.50 4.90
CA ASP A 189 -3.21 2.68 5.65
C ASP A 189 -2.10 3.23 4.76
N ILE A 190 -1.97 2.69 3.55
CA ILE A 190 -1.01 3.17 2.55
C ILE A 190 -1.35 4.61 2.12
N LEU A 191 -2.63 4.94 1.99
CA LEU A 191 -3.06 6.30 1.74
C LEU A 191 -2.61 7.27 2.86
N ALA A 192 -2.80 6.87 4.12
CA ALA A 192 -2.35 7.65 5.28
C ALA A 192 -0.82 7.77 5.33
N ALA A 193 -0.09 6.71 4.99
CA ALA A 193 1.37 6.73 4.89
C ALA A 193 1.86 7.69 3.80
N LEU A 194 1.22 7.70 2.62
CA LEU A 194 1.55 8.63 1.53
C LEU A 194 1.31 10.09 1.92
N LEU A 195 0.19 10.38 2.59
CA LEU A 195 -0.10 11.72 3.13
C LEU A 195 0.93 12.16 4.18
N THR A 196 1.38 11.21 5.01
CA THR A 196 2.43 11.45 6.01
C THR A 196 3.77 11.76 5.35
N ILE A 197 4.14 11.01 4.31
CA ILE A 197 5.36 11.26 3.50
C ILE A 197 5.29 12.64 2.85
N LEU A 198 4.14 13.02 2.27
CA LEU A 198 3.93 14.35 1.70
C LEU A 198 4.19 15.47 2.73
N GLY A 199 3.66 15.31 3.94
CA GLY A 199 3.87 16.28 5.02
C GLY A 199 5.32 16.35 5.48
N TYR A 200 5.98 15.20 5.64
CA TYR A 200 7.35 15.12 6.14
C TYR A 200 8.39 15.57 5.09
N SER A 201 8.20 15.26 3.81
CA SER A 201 9.12 15.65 2.72
C SER A 201 9.29 17.18 2.60
N LEU A 202 8.31 17.95 3.06
CA LEU A 202 8.36 19.42 3.05
C LEU A 202 9.05 20.06 4.25
N ASN A 203 9.17 19.35 5.37
CA ASN A 203 9.62 19.91 6.64
C ASN A 203 11.13 19.79 6.82
#